data_AF-K6SYJ0-F1
#
_entry.id   AF-K6SYJ0-F1
#
_cell.length_a   1.000
_cell.length_b   1.000
_cell.length_c   1.000
_cell.angle_alpha   90.00
_cell.angle_beta   90.00
_cell.angle_gamma   90.00
#
_symmetry.space_group_name_H-M   'P 1'
#
loop_
_entity.id
_entity.type
_entity.pdbx_description
1 polymer ?
#
loop_
_entity_poly.entity_id
_entity_poly.type
_entity_poly.pdbx_seq_one_letter_code
_entity_poly.pdbx_strand_id
1 'polypeptide(L)'
;MAEFLYRDPSFDPDENGNRVIINKRCVGPIEVIIYGITKENEYYLDWTFPECYPDDDELERDYKIISRDEMIEALDIEIETCKRNGNIVMTDKYIQAKKITENYKF
;
A
#
# COMPACT_ATOMS: atom_id res chain seq x y z
N MET A 1 -9.21 -8.91 16.26
CA MET A 1 -8.26 -8.10 15.49
C MET A 1 -8.80 -8.02 14.08
N ALA A 2 -8.81 -6.84 13.48
CA ALA A 2 -9.19 -6.71 12.09
C ALA A 2 -8.07 -7.29 11.21
N GLU A 3 -8.42 -8.15 10.25
CA GLU A 3 -7.44 -8.85 9.42
C GLU A 3 -7.27 -8.13 8.09
N PHE A 4 -6.03 -7.85 7.71
CA PHE A 4 -5.70 -7.28 6.41
C PHE A 4 -5.44 -8.39 5.39
N LEU A 5 -6.16 -8.32 4.28
CA LEU A 5 -5.89 -9.11 3.09
C LEU A 5 -4.98 -8.33 2.16
N TYR A 6 -3.92 -8.99 1.71
CA TYR A 6 -2.88 -8.40 0.88
C TYR A 6 -3.03 -8.85 -0.57
N ARG A 7 -2.74 -7.92 -1.50
CA ARG A 7 -2.46 -8.24 -2.90
C ARG A 7 -0.96 -8.12 -3.16
N ASP A 8 -0.48 -8.93 -4.10
CA ASP A 8 0.91 -8.91 -4.51
C ASP A 8 1.33 -7.54 -5.06
N PRO A 9 2.55 -7.06 -4.76
CA PRO A 9 3.12 -5.90 -5.43
C PRO A 9 3.21 -6.15 -6.95
N SER A 10 2.85 -5.15 -7.74
CA SER A 10 2.97 -5.14 -9.19
C SER A 10 3.65 -3.87 -9.67
N PHE A 11 4.73 -4.04 -10.43
CA PHE A 11 5.41 -2.95 -11.14
C PHE A 11 4.95 -2.83 -12.60
N ASP A 12 4.04 -3.70 -13.03
CA ASP A 12 3.36 -3.55 -14.30
C ASP A 12 2.27 -2.48 -14.15
N PRO A 13 2.13 -1.58 -15.14
CA PRO A 13 1.09 -0.55 -15.14
C PRO A 13 -0.30 -1.20 -15.22
N ASP A 14 -1.23 -0.68 -14.42
CA ASP A 14 -2.65 -1.00 -14.47
C ASP A 14 -3.34 -0.28 -15.64
N GLU A 15 -4.67 -0.40 -15.71
CA GLU A 15 -5.49 0.24 -16.75
C GLU A 15 -5.39 1.77 -16.79
N ASN A 16 -4.97 2.39 -15.68
CA ASN A 16 -4.75 3.83 -15.56
C ASN A 16 -3.27 4.23 -15.75
N GLY A 17 -2.39 3.26 -15.99
CA GLY A 17 -0.95 3.45 -16.13
C GLY A 17 -0.20 3.51 -14.79
N ASN A 18 -0.87 3.25 -13.67
CA ASN A 18 -0.27 3.29 -12.34
C ASN A 18 0.28 1.92 -11.95
N ARG A 19 1.32 1.90 -11.12
CA ARG A 19 1.91 0.68 -10.55
C ARG A 19 1.52 0.60 -9.09
N VAL A 20 1.17 -0.58 -8.60
CA VAL A 20 0.64 -0.78 -7.23
C VAL A 20 1.63 -1.60 -6.43
N ILE A 21 2.26 -0.98 -5.43
CA ILE A 21 3.33 -1.60 -4.64
C ILE A 21 2.76 -2.23 -3.36
N ILE A 22 1.94 -1.50 -2.61
CA ILE A 22 1.24 -2.03 -1.44
C ILE A 22 -0.25 -1.91 -1.73
N ASN A 23 -0.99 -2.99 -1.55
CA ASN A 23 -2.45 -2.95 -1.58
C ASN A 23 -2.96 -3.93 -0.53
N LYS A 24 -3.54 -3.36 0.52
CA LYS A 24 -4.14 -4.13 1.60
C LYS A 24 -5.54 -3.60 1.89
N ARG A 25 -6.45 -4.52 2.21
CA ARG A 25 -7.81 -4.21 2.63
C ARG A 25 -8.12 -4.86 3.95
N CYS A 26 -8.80 -4.15 4.84
CA CYS A 26 -9.25 -4.69 6.10
C CYS A 26 -10.60 -5.39 5.94
N VAL A 27 -10.77 -6.58 6.54
CA VAL A 27 -12.04 -7.34 6.53
C VAL A 27 -12.94 -6.95 7.72
N GLY A 28 -12.53 -5.95 8.52
CA GLY A 28 -13.33 -5.38 9.62
C GLY A 28 -14.01 -4.06 9.21
N PRO A 29 -13.66 -2.91 9.82
CA PRO A 29 -14.04 -1.62 9.25
C PRO A 29 -13.51 -1.55 7.80
N ILE A 30 -14.33 -1.07 6.87
CA ILE A 30 -13.95 -1.00 5.45
C ILE A 30 -12.80 0.00 5.33
N GLU A 31 -11.59 -0.53 5.20
CA GLU A 31 -10.36 0.25 5.06
C GLU A 31 -9.51 -0.36 3.94
N VAL A 32 -9.04 0.49 3.03
CA VAL A 32 -8.18 0.10 1.91
C VAL A 32 -7.01 1.07 1.84
N ILE A 33 -5.80 0.54 1.87
CA ILE A 33 -4.57 1.32 1.78
C ILE A 33 -3.80 0.87 0.54
N ILE A 34 -3.56 1.81 -0.36
CA ILE A 34 -2.81 1.60 -1.60
C ILE A 34 -1.63 2.55 -1.64
N TYR A 35 -0.44 1.98 -1.80
CA TYR A 35 0.77 2.73 -2.14
C TYR A 35 1.22 2.33 -3.55
N GLY A 36 1.61 3.30 -4.37
CA GLY A 36 2.03 3.00 -5.73
C GLY A 36 2.85 4.09 -6.38
N ILE A 37 3.05 3.93 -7.69
CA ILE A 37 3.70 4.89 -8.58
C ILE A 37 2.70 5.31 -9.63
N THR A 38 2.48 6.61 -9.83
CA THR A 38 1.60 7.12 -10.87
C THR A 38 2.18 6.88 -12.27
N LYS A 39 1.34 7.03 -13.30
CA LYS A 39 1.81 7.06 -14.71
C LYS A 39 2.87 8.14 -14.99
N GLU A 40 2.93 9.18 -14.16
CA GLU A 40 3.90 10.28 -14.24
C GLU A 40 5.17 10.00 -13.43
N ASN A 41 5.29 8.78 -12.89
CA ASN A 41 6.38 8.31 -12.06
C ASN A 41 6.50 9.05 -10.71
N GLU A 42 5.38 9.46 -10.11
CA GLU A 42 5.36 9.99 -8.75
C GLU A 42 4.88 8.92 -7.77
N TYR A 43 5.41 8.89 -6.55
CA TYR A 43 4.89 7.99 -5.52
C TYR A 43 3.59 8.54 -4.95
N TYR A 44 2.62 7.68 -4.66
CA TYR A 44 1.35 8.10 -4.06
C TYR A 44 0.88 7.17 -2.94
N LEU A 45 0.05 7.74 -2.06
CA LEU A 45 -0.83 7.05 -1.13
C LEU A 45 -2.28 7.34 -1.52
N ASP A 46 -3.09 6.29 -1.59
CA ASP A 46 -4.54 6.35 -1.67
C ASP A 46 -5.12 5.53 -0.52
N TRP A 47 -5.73 6.22 0.45
CA TRP A 47 -6.28 5.63 1.65
C TRP A 47 -7.78 5.88 1.70
N THR A 48 -8.56 4.80 1.70
CA THR A 48 -10.00 4.84 1.92
C THR A 48 -10.32 4.22 3.28
N PHE A 49 -11.10 4.91 4.11
CA PHE A 49 -11.41 4.48 5.47
C PHE A 49 -12.84 4.89 5.87
N PRO A 50 -13.46 4.26 6.88
CA PRO A 50 -14.79 4.65 7.31
C PRO A 50 -14.73 5.98 8.05
N GLU A 51 -15.73 6.83 7.84
CA GLU A 51 -15.87 8.05 8.63
C GLU A 51 -15.96 7.71 10.14
N CYS A 52 -15.38 8.54 11.00
CA CYS A 52 -15.28 8.25 12.43
C CYS A 52 -16.60 8.44 13.21
N TYR A 53 -17.74 8.60 12.53
CA TYR A 53 -19.04 8.79 13.17
C TYR A 53 -19.79 7.47 13.32
N PRO A 54 -20.35 7.19 14.52
CA PRO A 54 -20.91 5.88 14.86
C PRO A 54 -22.17 5.45 14.08
N ASP A 55 -22.71 6.31 13.23
CA ASP A 55 -23.96 6.08 12.47
C ASP A 55 -23.84 6.52 11.00
N ASP A 56 -22.62 6.77 10.50
CA ASP A 56 -22.39 7.12 9.10
C ASP A 56 -21.73 5.95 8.35
N ASP A 57 -22.33 5.56 7.22
CA ASP A 57 -21.80 4.55 6.30
C ASP A 57 -20.89 5.19 5.23
N GLU A 58 -20.63 6.50 5.30
CA GLU A 58 -19.76 7.20 4.38
C GLU A 58 -18.28 6.81 4.55
N LEU A 59 -17.61 6.67 3.40
CA LEU A 59 -16.18 6.39 3.32
C LEU A 59 -15.44 7.69 2.99
N GLU A 60 -14.46 8.03 3.81
CA GLU A 60 -13.50 9.08 3.49
C GLU A 60 -12.37 8.53 2.59
N ARG A 61 -11.80 9.41 1.77
CA ARG A 61 -10.65 9.11 0.92
C ARG A 61 -9.60 10.21 1.04
N ASP A 62 -8.40 9.83 1.44
CA ASP A 62 -7.22 10.69 1.43
C ASP A 62 -6.26 10.22 0.32
N TYR A 63 -6.00 11.11 -0.64
CA TYR A 63 -5.06 10.88 -1.73
C TYR A 63 -3.95 11.93 -1.67
N LYS A 64 -2.69 11.48 -1.69
CA LYS A 64 -1.54 12.37 -1.71
C LYS A 64 -0.36 11.81 -2.49
N ILE A 65 0.39 12.72 -3.11
CA ILE A 65 1.74 12.42 -3.62
C ILE A 65 2.69 12.40 -2.43
N ILE A 66 3.52 11.38 -2.36
CA ILE A 66 4.49 11.16 -1.28
C ILE A 66 5.90 11.13 -1.85
N SER A 67 6.87 11.30 -0.97
CA SER A 67 8.28 11.10 -1.30
C SER A 67 8.63 9.62 -1.46
N ARG A 68 9.77 9.36 -2.12
CA ARG A 68 10.35 8.01 -2.19
C ARG A 68 10.65 7.45 -0.80
N ASP A 69 11.10 8.30 0.13
CA ASP A 69 11.48 7.87 1.46
C ASP A 69 10.25 7.44 2.27
N GLU A 70 9.12 8.13 2.12
CA GLU A 70 7.83 7.70 2.69
C GLU A 70 7.33 6.35 2.12
N MET A 71 7.54 6.10 0.82
CA MET A 71 7.24 4.79 0.22
C MET A 71 8.11 3.67 0.83
N ILE A 72 9.40 3.95 1.03
CA ILE A 72 10.34 2.99 1.63
C ILE A 72 9.96 2.73 3.09
N GLU A 73 9.60 3.76 3.85
CA GLU A 73 9.12 3.62 5.23
C GLU A 73 7.86 2.77 5.31
N ALA A 74 6.89 2.99 4.41
CA ALA A 74 5.68 2.17 4.32
C ALA A 74 6.00 0.69 4.05
N LEU A 75 6.94 0.41 3.14
CA LEU A 75 7.42 -0.94 2.87
C LEU A 75 8.09 -1.58 4.08
N ASP A 76 8.91 -0.83 4.84
CA ASP A 76 9.53 -1.34 6.07
C ASP A 76 8.50 -1.72 7.13
N ILE A 77 7.46 -0.89 7.31
CA ILE A 77 6.35 -1.18 8.22
C ILE A 77 5.63 -2.46 7.81
N GLU A 78 5.33 -2.64 6.52
CA GLU A 78 4.65 -3.85 6.03
C GLU A 78 5.53 -5.10 6.11
N ILE A 79 6.84 -4.98 5.84
CA ILE A 79 7.80 -6.08 6.01
C ILE A 79 7.79 -6.56 7.46
N GLU A 80 7.89 -5.65 8.43
CA GLU A 80 7.88 -6.00 9.85
C GLU A 80 6.53 -6.57 10.29
N THR A 81 5.43 -6.05 9.75
CA THR A 81 4.08 -6.56 10.03
C THR A 81 3.91 -7.99 9.48
N CYS A 82 4.33 -8.24 8.24
CA CYS A 82 4.26 -9.57 7.62
C CYS A 82 5.15 -10.58 8.36
N LYS A 83 6.36 -10.19 8.81
CA LYS A 83 7.23 -11.03 9.65
C LYS A 83 6.56 -11.43 10.96
N ARG A 84 5.97 -10.48 11.68
CA ARG A 84 5.27 -10.75 12.96
C ARG A 84 4.09 -11.71 12.78
N ASN A 85 3.41 -11.62 11.64
CA ASN A 85 2.29 -12.48 11.30
C ASN A 85 2.71 -13.83 10.68
N GLY A 86 4.02 -14.08 10.53
CA GLY A 86 4.54 -15.31 9.92
C GLY A 86 4.30 -15.43 8.40
N ASN A 87 3.95 -14.34 7.73
CA ASN A 87 3.69 -14.33 6.28
C ASN A 87 5.00 -14.16 5.50
N ILE A 88 5.77 -15.25 5.39
CA ILE A 88 7.09 -15.27 4.74
C ILE A 88 7.00 -14.87 3.26
N VAL A 89 5.99 -15.38 2.54
CA VAL A 89 5.81 -15.11 1.10
C VAL A 89 5.64 -13.62 0.84
N MET A 90 4.77 -12.95 1.60
CA MET A 90 4.54 -11.52 1.43
C MET A 90 5.73 -10.67 1.88
N THR A 91 6.43 -11.11 2.94
CA THR A 91 7.67 -10.48 3.40
C THR A 91 8.71 -10.42 2.29
N ASP A 92 8.96 -11.55 1.61
CA ASP A 92 9.94 -11.61 0.52
C ASP A 92 9.55 -10.71 -0.66
N LYS A 93 8.26 -10.67 -1.01
CA LYS A 93 7.73 -9.80 -2.06
C LYS A 93 7.95 -8.33 -1.72
N TYR A 94 7.72 -7.90 -0.48
CA TYR A 94 7.97 -6.52 -0.08
C TYR A 94 9.45 -6.17 0.02
N ILE A 95 10.32 -7.10 0.42
CA ILE A 95 11.79 -6.89 0.36
C ILE A 95 12.23 -6.67 -1.09
N GLN A 96 11.70 -7.43 -2.05
CA GLN A 96 12.01 -7.23 -3.47
C GLN A 96 11.48 -5.89 -3.97
N ALA A 97 10.23 -5.54 -3.63
CA ALA A 97 9.63 -4.27 -4.00
C ALA A 97 10.43 -3.07 -3.45
N LYS A 98 10.92 -3.15 -2.20
CA LYS A 98 11.79 -2.15 -1.60
C LYS A 98 13.10 -2.00 -2.38
N LYS A 99 13.78 -3.10 -2.71
CA LYS A 99 15.02 -3.04 -3.52
C LYS A 99 14.79 -2.39 -4.89
N ILE A 100 13.66 -2.67 -5.54
CA ILE A 100 13.31 -2.05 -6.82
C ILE A 100 13.08 -0.55 -6.64
N THR A 101 12.28 -0.15 -5.64
CA THR A 101 11.99 1.24 -5.29
C THR A 101 13.26 2.02 -4.93
N GLU A 102 14.20 1.37 -4.24
CA GLU A 102 15.48 1.96 -3.89
C GLU A 102 16.37 2.23 -5.11
N ASN A 103 16.31 1.36 -6.13
CA ASN A 103 17.14 1.47 -7.33
C ASN A 103 16.42 2.13 -8.51
N TYR A 104 15.14 2.47 -8.35
CA TYR A 104 14.34 3.11 -9.39
C TYR A 104 14.90 4.51 -9.68
N LYS A 105 15.40 4.70 -10.91
CA LYS A 105 15.84 5.99 -11.41
C LYS A 105 14.78 6.53 -12.37
N PHE A 106 14.35 7.76 -12.12
CA PHE A 106 13.47 8.53 -13.00
C PHE A 106 14.22 9.03 -14.24
#